data_AF-A0A0C9UKW9-F1
#
_entry.id   AF-A0A0C9UKW9-F1
#
_cell.length_a   1.000
_cell.length_b   1.000
_cell.length_c   1.000
_cell.angle_alpha   90.00
_cell.angle_beta   90.00
_cell.angle_gamma   90.00
#
_symmetry.space_group_name_H-M   'P 1'
#
loop_
_entity.id
_entity.type
_entity.pdbx_description
1 polymer ?
#
loop_
_entity_poly.entity_id
_entity_poly.type
_entity_poly.pdbx_seq_one_letter_code
_entity_poly.pdbx_strand_id
1 'polypeptide(L)' 'SSTSSDDYDEEYRIAQREWEESVEQLRNILSIVIMPFFGKWLGRKWSHWAYNRYLTVGLGKAFFFGK' A
#
# COMPACT_ATOMS: atom_id res chain seq x y z
N SER A 1 -27.85 4.40 37.67
CA SER A 1 -27.77 4.55 36.21
C SER A 1 -26.32 4.39 35.82
N SER A 2 -25.87 3.14 35.73
CA SER A 2 -24.45 2.76 35.51
C SER A 2 -24.40 1.54 34.58
N THR A 3 -25.33 0.61 34.78
CA THR A 3 -25.51 -0.59 33.91
C THR A 3 -25.58 -0.27 32.42
N SER A 4 -26.20 0.83 32.01
CA SER A 4 -26.33 1.17 30.59
C SER A 4 -25.02 1.65 29.98
N SER A 5 -24.24 2.45 30.71
CA SER A 5 -22.97 3.00 30.21
C SER A 5 -21.90 1.92 30.05
N ASP A 6 -21.83 0.99 31.01
CA ASP A 6 -20.88 -0.12 30.95
C ASP A 6 -21.16 -1.07 29.77
N ASP A 7 -22.45 -1.34 29.44
CA ASP A 7 -22.83 -2.15 28.27
C ASP A 7 -22.45 -1.50 26.93
N TYR A 8 -22.59 -0.17 26.79
CA TYR A 8 -22.19 0.55 25.56
C TYR A 8 -20.67 0.54 25.35
N ASP A 9 -19.89 0.66 26.42
CA ASP A 9 -18.44 0.61 26.35
C ASP A 9 -17.94 -0.80 25.98
N GLU A 10 -18.59 -1.85 26.48
CA GLU A 10 -18.32 -3.24 26.10
C GLU A 10 -18.61 -3.48 24.60
N GLU A 11 -19.78 -3.04 24.11
CA GLU A 11 -20.18 -3.18 22.72
C GLU A 11 -19.24 -2.42 21.77
N TYR A 12 -18.82 -1.22 22.14
CA TYR A 12 -17.84 -0.44 21.39
C TYR A 12 -16.48 -1.15 21.30
N ARG A 13 -16.02 -1.77 22.40
CA ARG A 13 -14.76 -2.53 22.42
C ARG A 13 -14.82 -3.79 21.57
N ILE A 14 -15.98 -4.45 21.50
CA ILE A 14 -16.20 -5.61 20.62
C ILE A 14 -16.18 -5.16 19.15
N ALA A 15 -16.92 -4.11 18.81
CA ALA A 15 -16.94 -3.56 17.45
C ALA A 15 -15.55 -3.11 16.98
N GLN A 16 -14.75 -2.53 17.87
CA GLN A 16 -13.37 -2.14 17.57
C GLN A 16 -12.49 -3.35 17.26
N ARG A 17 -12.63 -4.45 18.02
CA ARG A 17 -11.89 -5.69 17.76
C ARG A 17 -12.28 -6.29 16.40
N GLU A 18 -13.57 -6.36 16.11
CA GLU A 18 -14.06 -6.85 14.81
C GLU A 18 -13.57 -5.98 13.66
N TRP A 19 -13.52 -4.66 13.87
CA TRP A 19 -12.96 -3.73 12.88
C TRP A 19 -11.48 -4.02 12.61
N GLU A 20 -10.67 -4.21 13.66
CA GLU A 20 -9.24 -4.51 13.52
C GLU A 20 -9.01 -5.82 12.75
N GLU A 21 -9.77 -6.87 13.06
CA GLU A 21 -9.73 -8.15 12.34
C GLU A 21 -10.12 -7.97 10.85
N SER A 22 -11.15 -7.17 10.57
CA SER A 22 -11.58 -6.88 9.19
C SER A 22 -10.52 -6.08 8.41
N VAL A 23 -9.81 -5.17 9.07
CA VAL A 23 -8.76 -4.34 8.46
C VAL A 23 -7.52 -5.18 8.15
N GLU A 24 -7.14 -6.10 9.04
CA GLU A 24 -6.03 -7.00 8.80
C GLU A 24 -6.31 -7.91 7.60
N GLN A 25 -7.53 -8.41 7.48
CA GLN A 25 -7.94 -9.20 6.31
C GLN A 25 -7.88 -8.39 5.01
N LEU A 26 -8.36 -7.14 5.04
CA LEU A 26 -8.29 -6.24 3.88
C LEU A 26 -6.84 -6.03 3.44
N ARG A 27 -5.88 -5.95 4.37
CA ARG A 27 -4.45 -5.78 4.06
C ARG A 27 -3.91 -6.94 3.22
N ASN A 28 -4.32 -8.17 3.50
CA ASN A 28 -3.89 -9.36 2.74
C ASN A 28 -4.40 -9.30 1.29
N ILE A 29 -5.69 -9.03 1.10
CA ILE A 29 -6.30 -8.87 -0.22
C ILE A 29 -5.68 -7.69 -0.97
N LEU A 30 -5.46 -6.58 -0.27
CA LEU A 30 -4.82 -5.39 -0.82
C LEU A 30 -3.43 -5.72 -1.36
N SER A 31 -2.62 -6.55 -0.71
CA SER A 31 -1.30 -6.93 -1.22
C SER A 31 -1.37 -7.72 -2.53
N ILE A 32 -2.31 -8.66 -2.62
CA ILE A 32 -2.52 -9.52 -3.81
C ILE A 32 -3.05 -8.70 -4.97
N VAL A 33 -3.83 -7.64 -4.71
CA VAL A 33 -4.35 -6.73 -5.75
C VAL A 33 -3.32 -5.66 -6.10
N ILE A 34 -2.66 -5.03 -5.12
CA ILE A 34 -1.68 -3.97 -5.40
C ILE A 34 -0.51 -4.54 -6.20
N MET A 35 0.04 -5.71 -5.85
CA MET A 35 1.22 -6.26 -6.52
C MET A 35 1.10 -6.36 -8.06
N PRO A 36 0.06 -6.99 -8.65
CA PRO A 36 -0.11 -7.07 -10.10
C PRO A 36 -0.42 -5.71 -10.74
N PHE A 37 -1.19 -4.85 -10.08
CA PHE A 37 -1.53 -3.53 -10.62
C PHE A 37 -0.32 -2.59 -10.61
N PHE A 38 0.42 -2.55 -9.51
CA PHE A 38 1.64 -1.77 -9.37
C PHE A 38 2.73 -2.28 -10.32
N GLY A 39 2.84 -3.60 -10.50
CA GLY A 39 3.73 -4.22 -11.49
C GLY A 39 3.43 -3.80 -12.93
N LYS A 40 2.15 -3.85 -13.36
CA LYS A 40 1.75 -3.37 -14.71
C LYS A 40 1.98 -1.87 -14.89
N TRP A 41 1.72 -1.09 -13.85
CA TRP A 41 1.86 0.36 -13.89
C TRP A 41 3.33 0.78 -13.96
N LEU A 42 4.19 0.20 -13.10
CA LEU A 42 5.64 0.36 -13.17
C LEU A 42 6.19 -0.14 -14.50
N GLY A 43 5.84 -1.34 -14.97
CA GLY A 43 6.38 -1.88 -16.22
C GLY A 43 6.14 -0.95 -17.42
N ARG A 44 4.92 -0.41 -17.59
CA ARG A 44 4.59 0.45 -18.74
C ARG A 44 5.16 1.85 -18.60
N LYS A 45 4.97 2.50 -17.45
CA LYS A 45 5.41 3.90 -17.28
C LYS A 45 6.90 4.02 -17.04
N TRP A 46 7.49 3.08 -16.29
CA TRP A 46 8.90 3.10 -15.95
C TRP A 46 9.78 2.64 -17.10
N SER A 47 9.28 1.80 -18.02
CA SER A 47 10.03 1.45 -19.24
C SER A 47 10.32 2.67 -20.12
N HIS A 48 9.32 3.53 -20.37
CA HIS A 48 9.53 4.76 -21.13
C HIS A 48 10.46 5.74 -20.39
N TRP A 49 10.28 5.90 -19.07
CA TRP A 49 11.16 6.76 -18.27
C TRP A 49 12.60 6.26 -18.25
N ALA A 50 12.81 4.97 -17.99
CA ALA A 50 14.12 4.34 -17.93
C ALA A 50 14.82 4.36 -19.29
N TYR A 51 14.09 4.13 -20.39
CA TYR A 51 14.64 4.24 -21.74
C TYR A 51 15.03 5.68 -22.09
N ASN A 52 14.18 6.66 -21.77
CA ASN A 52 14.51 8.06 -22.02
C ASN A 52 15.68 8.55 -21.15
N ARG A 53 15.75 8.08 -19.90
CA ARG A 53 16.89 8.29 -18.99
C ARG A 53 18.16 7.62 -19.52
N TYR A 54 18.04 6.41 -20.07
CA TYR A 54 19.15 5.69 -20.68
C TYR A 54 19.73 6.46 -21.87
N LEU A 55 18.86 6.96 -22.76
CA LEU A 55 19.28 7.76 -23.92
C LEU A 55 19.92 9.09 -23.52
N THR A 56 19.45 9.72 -22.44
CA THR A 56 19.94 11.04 -22.00
C THR A 56 21.21 11.00 -21.16
N VAL A 57 21.45 9.92 -20.39
CA VAL A 57 22.56 9.87 -19.42
C VAL A 57 23.57 8.74 -19.68
N GLY A 58 23.22 7.74 -20.51
CA GLY A 58 24.06 6.57 -20.82
C GLY A 58 24.21 5.56 -19.67
N LEU A 59 24.81 4.38 -19.93
CA LEU A 59 25.07 3.28 -18.98
C LEU A 59 26.20 3.56 -17.95
N GLY A 60 26.44 4.83 -17.61
CA GLY A 60 27.50 5.23 -16.69
C GLY A 60 27.03 5.41 -15.25
N LYS A 61 27.96 5.67 -14.31
CA LYS A 61 27.62 6.05 -12.92
C LYS A 61 26.64 7.23 -12.83
N ALA A 62 26.59 8.08 -13.85
CA ALA A 62 25.63 9.18 -13.96
C ALA A 62 24.15 8.72 -14.06
N PHE A 63 23.90 7.47 -14.48
CA PHE A 63 22.55 6.90 -14.52
C PHE A 63 21.97 6.67 -13.11
N PHE A 64 22.78 6.15 -12.18
CA PHE A 64 22.36 5.80 -10.82
C PHE A 64 22.66 6.87 -9.78
N PHE A 65 23.73 7.65 -9.97
CA PHE A 65 24.21 8.64 -8.99
C PHE A 65 24.04 10.10 -9.45
N GLY A 66 23.36 10.33 -10.59
CA GLY A 66 22.93 11.63 -11.11
C GLY A 66 23.70 12.86 -10.60
N LYS A 67 24.71 13.29 -11.36
CA LYS A 67 25.59 14.48 -11.14
C LYS A 67 25.94 14.83 -9.69
#